data_AF-A0A2E0WQJ3-F1
#
_entry.id   AF-A0A2E0WQJ3-F1
#
_cell.length_a   1.000
_cell.length_b   1.000
_cell.length_c   1.000
_cell.angle_alpha   90.00
_cell.angle_beta   90.00
_cell.angle_gamma   90.00
#
_symmetry.space_group_name_H-M   'P 1'
#
loop_
_entity.id
_entity.type
_entity.pdbx_description
1 polymer ?
#
loop_
_entity_poly.entity_id
_entity_poly.type
_entity_poly.pdbx_seq_one_letter_code
_entity_poly.pdbx_strand_id
1 'polypeptide(L)' 'MDEPQHAYADLGPATVLDAVDAQGYRTSGHLLALNSYENRVYQIG' A
#
# COMPACT_ATOMS: atom_id res chain seq x y z
N MET A 1 8.72 26.57 -3.08
CA MET A 1 9.13 25.79 -1.91
C MET A 1 8.71 24.39 -2.20
N ASP A 2 9.65 23.48 -2.46
CA ASP A 2 9.35 22.07 -2.61
C ASP A 2 8.92 21.53 -1.25
N GLU A 3 7.61 21.34 -1.06
CA GLU A 3 7.10 20.58 0.08
C GLU A 3 7.70 19.18 -0.01
N PRO A 4 8.19 18.61 1.12
CA PRO A 4 8.71 17.25 1.09
C PRO A 4 7.56 16.32 0.71
N GLN A 5 7.55 15.85 -0.54
CA GLN A 5 6.64 14.82 -1.00
C GLN A 5 6.82 13.63 -0.08
N HIS A 6 5.82 13.37 0.77
CA HIS A 6 5.92 12.30 1.74
C HIS A 6 6.09 10.98 0.98
N ALA A 7 7.09 10.18 1.33
CA ALA A 7 7.35 8.93 0.65
C ALA A 7 6.06 8.10 0.65
N TYR A 8 5.70 7.60 -0.53
CA TYR A 8 4.48 6.81 -0.73
C TYR A 8 3.18 7.55 -0.44
N ALA A 9 3.14 8.89 -0.41
CA ALA A 9 1.91 9.68 -0.23
C ALA A 9 0.77 9.28 -1.19
N ASP A 10 1.14 8.86 -2.40
CA ASP A 10 0.22 8.43 -3.45
C ASP A 10 0.11 6.90 -3.58
N LEU A 11 0.65 6.14 -2.62
CA LEU A 11 0.52 4.68 -2.62
C LEU A 11 -0.94 4.29 -2.40
N GLY A 12 -1.59 3.92 -3.51
CA GLY A 12 -2.97 3.51 -3.56
C GLY A 12 -3.15 1.99 -3.53
N PRO A 13 -4.38 1.53 -3.30
CA PRO A 13 -4.69 0.11 -3.18
C PRO A 13 -4.36 -0.69 -4.45
N ALA A 14 -4.55 -0.11 -5.64
CA ALA A 14 -4.22 -0.78 -6.91
C ALA A 14 -2.73 -1.15 -7.01
N THR A 15 -1.84 -0.19 -6.73
CA THR A 15 -0.39 -0.41 -6.74
C THR A 15 0.05 -1.50 -5.76
N VAL A 16 -0.59 -1.55 -4.58
CA VAL A 16 -0.29 -2.57 -3.56
C VAL A 16 -0.77 -3.95 -4.01
N LEU A 17 -1.99 -4.05 -4.55
CA LEU A 17 -2.54 -5.32 -5.03
C LEU A 17 -1.76 -5.87 -6.23
N ASP A 18 -1.42 -5.01 -7.19
CA ASP A 18 -0.60 -5.39 -8.35
C ASP A 18 0.78 -5.90 -7.92
N ALA A 19 1.41 -5.24 -6.94
CA ALA A 19 2.69 -5.68 -6.42
C ALA A 19 2.61 -7.07 -5.76
N VAL A 20 1.51 -7.37 -5.05
CA VAL A 20 1.32 -8.67 -4.40
C VAL A 20 1.01 -9.77 -5.40
N ASP A 21 0.19 -9.51 -6.43
CA ASP A 21 -0.06 -10.48 -7.51
C ASP A 21 1.21 -10.75 -8.33
N ALA A 22 2.04 -9.73 -8.56
CA ALA A 22 3.35 -9.89 -9.21
C ALA A 22 4.33 -10.80 -8.41
N GLN A 23 4.13 -10.94 -7.09
CA GLN A 23 4.87 -11.92 -6.28
C GLN A 23 4.24 -13.33 -6.30
N GLY A 24 3.12 -13.52 -7.00
CA GLY A 24 2.43 -14.81 -7.13
C GLY A 24 1.50 -15.16 -5.96
N TYR A 25 1.22 -14.20 -5.06
CA TYR A 25 0.25 -14.40 -3.99
C TYR A 25 -1.18 -14.24 -4.52
N ARG A 26 -2.08 -15.12 -4.06
CA ARG A 26 -3.53 -14.96 -4.29
C ARG A 26 -4.12 -14.14 -3.15
N THR A 27 -4.82 -13.06 -3.49
CA THR A 27 -5.53 -12.19 -2.55
C THR A 27 -7.00 -12.14 -2.93
N SER A 28 -7.91 -11.93 -1.97
CA SER A 28 -9.34 -11.71 -2.24
C SER A 28 -9.65 -10.29 -2.74
N GLY A 29 -8.64 -9.44 -2.87
CA GLY A 29 -8.77 -8.03 -3.24
C GLY A 29 -9.13 -7.11 -2.08
N HIS A 30 -9.21 -7.62 -0.84
CA HIS A 30 -9.41 -6.78 0.33
C HIS A 30 -8.08 -6.22 0.83
N LEU A 31 -8.12 -4.94 1.20
CA LEU A 31 -6.98 -4.18 1.69
C LEU A 31 -7.42 -3.29 2.85
N LEU A 32 -6.82 -3.50 4.01
CA LEU A 32 -7.10 -2.74 5.24
C LEU A 32 -5.87 -1.95 5.65
N ALA A 33 -6.00 -0.62 5.74
CA ALA A 33 -4.95 0.23 6.28
C ALA A 33 -4.83 0.03 7.80
N LEU A 34 -3.63 -0.29 8.28
CA LEU A 34 -3.35 -0.43 9.70
C LEU A 34 -2.86 0.89 10.28
N ASN A 35 -3.10 1.09 11.57
CA ASN A 35 -2.65 2.27 12.30
C ASN A 35 -1.13 2.23 12.48
N SER A 36 -0.41 2.81 11.53
CA SER A 36 1.02 3.06 11.60
C SER A 36 1.29 4.51 11.25
N TYR A 37 2.19 5.14 12.01
CA TYR A 37 2.45 6.58 11.91
C TYR A 37 3.50 6.89 10.83
N GLU A 38 4.59 6.13 10.80
CA GLU A 38 5.70 6.36 9.85
C GLU A 38 5.53 5.59 8.54
N ASN A 39 4.97 4.38 8.59
CA ASN A 39 4.90 3.50 7.43
C ASN A 39 3.47 3.29 6.95
N ARG A 40 3.28 3.15 5.64
CA ARG A 40 2.01 2.68 5.07
C ARG A 40 1.93 1.17 5.19
N VAL A 41 1.22 0.71 6.22
CA VAL A 41 1.03 -0.72 6.48
C VAL A 41 -0.38 -1.12 6.07
N TYR A 42 -0.48 -2.15 5.25
CA TYR A 42 -1.74 -2.72 4.81
C TYR A 42 -1.81 -4.20 5.17
N GLN A 43 -2.93 -4.62 5.73
CA GLN A 43 -3.30 -6.03 5.80
C GLN A 43 -4.02 -6.41 4.52
N ILE A 44 -3.63 -7.53 3.93
CA ILE A 44 -4.15 -8.03 2.64
C ILE A 44 -4.79 -9.38 2.88
N GLY A 45 -5.97 -9.58 2.30
CA GLY A 45 -6.79 -10.79 2.46
C GLY A 45 -7.63 -11.01 1.23
#